data_AF-A0A3M1K2N0-F1
#
_entry.id   AF-A0A3M1K2N0-F1
#
_cell.length_a   1.000
_cell.length_b   1.000
_cell.length_c   1.000
_cell.angle_alpha   90.00
_cell.angle_beta   90.00
_cell.angle_gamma   90.00
#
_symmetry.space_group_name_H-M   'P 1'
#
loop_
_entity.id
_entity.type
_entity.pdbx_description
1 polymer ?
#
loop_
_entity_poly.entity_id
_entity_poly.type
_entity_poly.pdbx_seq_one_letter_code
_entity_poly.pdbx_strand_id
1 'polypeptide(L)'
;MNKRKHLHRKDIKGPDAFQTTVGRILSESGPYLRLATIALAAVLVLGMIVWTVRYNQRAAVEQVNAELRDLASSYEDNLQKSLAGEEADWKEVISGFESLYQKTDDIKVRQIITAYVANSYIAAGEYDAAIGAAQDLEQLAADRPEMAAFALYLRGKAYELRGQVAEAQEAYQSAAQLSPNPLGEFLEAEFKRASAPRVPPQIAARYLAEPEKTDSDAK
;
A
#
# COMPACT_ATOMS: atom_id res chain seq x y z
N MET A 1 51.22 20.41 -21.65
CA MET A 1 51.70 20.15 -20.28
C MET A 1 51.70 21.45 -19.48
N ASN A 2 50.69 21.68 -18.64
CA ASN A 2 50.61 22.90 -17.82
C ASN A 2 51.15 22.60 -16.42
N LYS A 3 52.29 23.18 -16.05
CA LYS A 3 52.97 22.93 -14.76
C LYS A 3 52.18 23.60 -13.64
N ARG A 4 51.59 22.81 -12.73
CA ARG A 4 51.01 23.34 -11.47
C ARG A 4 52.16 23.84 -10.59
N LYS A 5 52.28 25.17 -10.41
CA LYS A 5 53.18 25.77 -9.43
C LYS A 5 52.65 25.48 -8.02
N HIS A 6 53.43 24.79 -7.20
CA HIS A 6 53.16 24.63 -5.78
C HIS A 6 53.51 25.94 -5.04
N LEU A 7 52.54 26.53 -4.36
CA LEU A 7 52.71 27.74 -3.55
C LEU A 7 53.46 27.40 -2.25
N HIS A 8 54.54 28.11 -1.95
CA HIS A 8 55.27 27.92 -0.69
C HIS A 8 54.69 28.82 0.42
N ARG A 9 54.75 28.35 1.67
CA ARG A 9 54.26 29.04 2.89
C ARG A 9 54.84 30.46 3.09
N LYS A 10 55.92 30.80 2.37
CA LYS A 10 56.60 32.10 2.41
C LYS A 10 55.97 33.14 1.47
N ASP A 11 55.24 32.68 0.45
CA ASP A 11 54.62 33.54 -0.57
C ASP A 11 53.31 34.19 -0.10
N ILE A 12 52.80 33.79 1.07
CA ILE A 12 51.52 34.24 1.67
C ILE A 12 51.76 35.35 2.71
N LYS A 13 53.00 35.82 2.88
CA LYS A 13 53.38 36.74 3.97
C LYS A 13 53.03 38.22 3.74
N GLY A 14 52.65 38.60 2.52
CA GLY A 14 52.20 39.97 2.21
C GLY A 14 50.68 40.02 1.97
N PRO A 15 49.97 41.06 2.45
CA PRO A 15 48.53 41.20 2.22
C PRO A 15 48.16 41.11 0.73
N ASP A 16 49.00 41.63 -0.16
CA ASP A 16 48.77 41.65 -1.61
C ASP A 16 48.81 40.27 -2.28
N ALA A 17 49.70 39.37 -1.85
CA ALA A 17 49.83 38.04 -2.45
C ALA A 17 48.65 37.12 -2.08
N PHE A 18 48.16 37.25 -0.84
CA PHE A 18 46.93 36.61 -0.39
C PHE A 18 45.72 37.17 -1.14
N GLN A 19 45.58 38.49 -1.22
CA GLN A 19 44.48 39.15 -1.94
C GLN A 19 44.44 38.77 -3.43
N THR A 20 45.59 38.68 -4.09
CA THR A 20 45.67 38.29 -5.51
C THR A 20 45.32 36.81 -5.73
N THR A 21 45.77 35.93 -4.83
CA THR A 21 45.49 34.48 -4.92
C THR A 21 44.02 34.19 -4.63
N VAL A 22 43.46 34.82 -3.60
CA VAL A 22 42.03 34.73 -3.26
C VAL A 22 41.18 35.35 -4.37
N GLY A 23 41.58 36.51 -4.90
CA GLY A 23 40.90 37.16 -6.02
C GLY A 23 40.86 36.30 -7.28
N ARG A 24 41.95 35.58 -7.59
CA ARG A 24 42.00 34.64 -8.72
C ARG A 24 41.07 33.46 -8.52
N ILE A 25 41.11 32.82 -7.36
CA ILE A 25 40.23 31.68 -7.03
C ILE A 25 38.75 32.10 -7.06
N LEU A 26 38.42 33.28 -6.53
CA LEU A 26 37.06 33.85 -6.60
C LEU A 26 36.62 34.17 -8.04
N SER A 27 37.52 34.71 -8.86
CA SER A 27 37.22 35.02 -10.27
C SER A 27 37.03 33.76 -11.13
N GLU A 28 37.80 32.70 -10.87
CA GLU A 28 37.70 31.42 -11.59
C GLU A 28 36.52 30.56 -11.09
N SER A 29 36.06 30.77 -9.84
CA SER A 29 34.93 30.03 -9.24
C SER A 29 33.54 30.61 -9.54
N GLY A 30 33.45 31.89 -9.95
CA GLY A 30 32.19 32.56 -10.32
C GLY A 30 31.25 31.76 -11.24
N PRO A 31 31.70 31.17 -12.36
CA PRO A 31 30.84 30.34 -13.22
C PRO A 31 30.40 29.03 -12.56
N TYR A 32 31.27 28.40 -11.73
CA TYR A 32 30.93 27.19 -11.00
C TYR A 32 29.92 27.46 -9.88
N LEU A 33 29.97 28.63 -9.26
CA LEU A 33 28.99 29.05 -8.25
C LEU A 33 27.58 29.16 -8.86
N ARG A 34 27.46 29.73 -10.07
CA ARG A 34 26.18 29.81 -10.80
C ARG A 34 25.65 28.44 -11.21
N LEU A 35 26.54 27.56 -11.69
CA LEU A 35 26.18 26.18 -12.00
C LEU A 35 25.72 25.43 -10.74
N ALA A 36 26.40 25.61 -9.61
CA ALA A 36 26.04 25.00 -8.34
C ALA A 36 24.68 25.51 -7.81
N THR A 37 24.37 26.80 -7.93
CA THR A 37 23.07 27.33 -7.52
C THR A 37 21.93 26.86 -8.41
N ILE A 38 22.14 26.79 -9.74
CA ILE A 38 21.16 26.22 -10.68
C ILE A 38 20.95 24.74 -10.38
N ALA A 39 22.01 23.97 -10.15
CA ALA A 39 21.92 22.56 -9.79
C ALA A 39 21.16 22.36 -8.47
N LEU A 40 21.44 23.17 -7.44
CA LEU A 40 20.73 23.12 -6.16
C LEU A 40 19.24 23.46 -6.34
N ALA A 41 18.93 24.50 -7.10
CA ALA A 41 17.54 24.88 -7.39
C ALA A 41 16.80 23.75 -8.14
N ALA A 42 17.45 23.11 -9.12
CA ALA A 42 16.90 21.97 -9.84
C ALA A 42 16.61 20.79 -8.92
N VAL A 43 17.51 20.47 -7.98
CA VAL A 43 17.29 19.40 -6.99
C VAL A 43 16.12 19.72 -6.06
N LEU A 44 15.98 20.97 -5.61
CA LEU A 44 14.86 21.38 -4.77
C LEU A 44 13.51 21.28 -5.52
N VAL A 45 13.47 21.72 -6.78
CA VAL A 45 12.26 21.62 -7.61
C VAL A 45 11.89 20.15 -7.85
N LEU A 46 12.86 19.30 -8.21
CA LEU A 46 12.62 17.87 -8.38
C LEU A 46 12.16 17.22 -7.07
N GLY A 47 12.76 17.58 -5.94
CA GLY A 47 12.35 17.13 -4.62
C GLY A 47 10.90 17.52 -4.30
N MET A 48 10.50 18.75 -4.63
CA MET A 48 9.14 19.24 -4.43
C MET A 48 8.14 18.51 -5.32
N ILE A 49 8.46 18.27 -6.59
CA ILE A 49 7.61 17.49 -7.52
C ILE A 49 7.41 16.07 -6.97
N VAL A 50 8.49 15.38 -6.60
CA VAL A 50 8.41 14.02 -6.03
C VAL A 50 7.59 14.02 -4.73
N TRP A 51 7.77 15.03 -3.88
CA TRP A 51 7.03 15.18 -2.64
C TRP A 51 5.53 15.40 -2.90
N THR A 52 5.16 16.29 -3.81
CA THR A 52 3.76 16.56 -4.18
C THR A 52 3.09 15.33 -4.80
N VAL A 53 3.76 14.63 -5.72
CA VAL A 53 3.23 13.38 -6.29
C VAL A 53 3.00 12.33 -5.20
N ARG A 54 3.97 12.14 -4.29
CA ARG A 54 3.82 11.20 -3.18
C ARG A 54 2.73 11.62 -2.19
N TYR A 55 2.58 12.91 -1.92
CA TYR A 55 1.56 13.42 -1.04
C TYR A 55 0.16 13.16 -1.61
N ASN A 56 -0.05 13.49 -2.89
CA ASN A 56 -1.33 13.25 -3.56
C ASN A 56 -1.67 11.75 -3.65
N GLN A 57 -0.69 10.89 -3.94
CA GLN A 57 -0.90 9.44 -3.93
C GLN A 57 -1.28 8.91 -2.55
N ARG A 58 -0.70 9.45 -1.48
CA ARG A 58 -1.06 9.05 -0.11
C ARG A 58 -2.49 9.44 0.23
N ALA A 59 -2.89 10.66 -0.09
CA ALA A 59 -4.26 11.13 0.17
C ALA A 59 -5.30 10.26 -0.58
N ALA A 60 -5.03 9.90 -1.83
CA ALA A 60 -5.92 9.02 -2.61
C ALA A 60 -6.03 7.61 -1.99
N VAL A 61 -4.92 7.03 -1.56
CA VAL A 61 -4.91 5.71 -0.88
C VAL A 61 -5.65 5.77 0.45
N GLU A 62 -5.48 6.84 1.22
CA GLU A 62 -6.21 7.04 2.48
C GLU A 62 -7.72 7.11 2.28
N GLN A 63 -8.18 7.81 1.24
CA GLN A 63 -9.59 7.89 0.91
C GLN A 63 -10.16 6.50 0.53
N VAL A 64 -9.49 5.78 -0.38
CA VAL A 64 -9.91 4.42 -0.79
C VAL A 64 -9.95 3.48 0.42
N ASN A 65 -8.96 3.56 1.31
CA ASN A 65 -8.92 2.74 2.51
C ASN A 65 -10.01 3.11 3.52
N ALA A 66 -10.40 4.38 3.62
CA ALA A 66 -11.52 4.80 4.46
C ALA A 66 -12.84 4.24 3.91
N GLU A 67 -13.11 4.43 2.61
CA GLU A 67 -14.29 3.87 1.94
C GLU A 67 -14.34 2.33 2.08
N LEU A 68 -13.20 1.65 1.97
CA LEU A 68 -13.11 0.20 2.17
C LEU A 68 -13.53 -0.23 3.58
N ARG A 69 -13.10 0.51 4.62
CA ARG A 69 -13.48 0.20 6.01
C ARG A 69 -14.96 0.41 6.25
N ASP A 70 -15.52 1.49 5.70
CA ASP A 70 -16.94 1.80 5.85
C ASP A 70 -17.80 0.72 5.17
N LEU A 71 -17.40 0.28 3.97
CA LEU A 71 -18.06 -0.83 3.27
C LEU A 71 -17.89 -2.17 4.00
N ALA A 72 -16.70 -2.45 4.55
CA ALA A 72 -16.49 -3.64 5.37
C ALA A 72 -17.38 -3.65 6.62
N SER A 73 -17.58 -2.49 7.26
CA SER A 73 -18.51 -2.35 8.38
C SER A 73 -19.96 -2.57 7.95
N SER A 74 -20.38 -2.06 6.79
CA SER A 74 -21.71 -2.31 6.23
C SER A 74 -21.92 -3.79 5.89
N TYR A 75 -20.89 -4.46 5.36
CA TYR A 75 -20.89 -5.90 5.14
C TYR A 75 -21.09 -6.68 6.45
N GLU A 76 -20.38 -6.33 7.52
CA GLU A 76 -20.51 -6.99 8.82
C GLU A 76 -21.90 -6.81 9.43
N ASP A 77 -22.48 -5.61 9.32
CA ASP A 77 -23.85 -5.33 9.76
C ASP A 77 -24.87 -6.19 9.00
N ASN A 78 -24.74 -6.28 7.68
CA ASN A 78 -25.59 -7.13 6.85
C ASN A 78 -25.42 -8.62 7.14
N LEU A 79 -24.20 -9.06 7.46
CA LEU A 79 -23.94 -10.42 7.90
C LEU A 79 -24.66 -10.70 9.23
N GLN A 80 -24.59 -9.78 10.19
CA GLN A 80 -25.30 -9.91 11.47
C GLN A 80 -26.81 -9.98 11.28
N LYS A 81 -27.39 -9.12 10.43
CA LYS A 81 -28.82 -9.16 10.07
C LYS A 81 -29.21 -10.51 9.49
N SER A 82 -28.46 -11.00 8.50
CA SER A 82 -28.72 -12.28 7.87
C SER A 82 -28.66 -13.45 8.88
N LEU A 83 -27.69 -13.42 9.80
CA LEU A 83 -27.58 -14.41 10.89
C LEU A 83 -28.73 -14.31 11.90
N ALA A 84 -29.27 -13.12 12.12
CA ALA A 84 -30.45 -12.87 12.96
C ALA A 84 -31.78 -13.21 12.25
N GLY A 85 -31.75 -13.57 10.96
CA GLY A 85 -32.94 -13.79 10.14
C GLY A 85 -33.65 -12.49 9.72
N GLU A 86 -32.98 -11.35 9.87
CA GLU A 86 -33.41 -10.04 9.39
C GLU A 86 -33.06 -9.86 7.92
N GLU A 87 -33.78 -8.96 7.24
CA GLU A 87 -33.52 -8.63 5.84
C GLU A 87 -32.20 -7.84 5.72
N ALA A 88 -31.25 -8.41 4.99
CA ALA A 88 -29.96 -7.79 4.68
C ALA A 88 -29.99 -7.19 3.26
N ASP A 89 -29.47 -5.99 3.09
CA ASP A 89 -29.31 -5.32 1.80
C ASP A 89 -27.94 -5.63 1.19
N TRP A 90 -27.78 -6.88 0.74
CA TRP A 90 -26.56 -7.30 0.06
C TRP A 90 -26.29 -6.54 -1.24
N LYS A 91 -27.34 -6.02 -1.89
CA LYS A 91 -27.22 -5.28 -3.15
C LYS A 91 -26.51 -3.94 -2.94
N GLU A 92 -26.85 -3.21 -1.88
CA GLU A 92 -26.14 -1.98 -1.50
C GLU A 92 -24.66 -2.26 -1.22
N VAL A 93 -24.37 -3.30 -0.44
CA VAL A 93 -23.00 -3.72 -0.10
C VAL A 93 -22.18 -4.03 -1.36
N ILE A 94 -22.72 -4.87 -2.25
CA ILE A 94 -22.06 -5.27 -3.50
C ILE A 94 -21.82 -4.05 -4.39
N SER A 95 -22.84 -3.21 -4.60
CA SER A 95 -22.71 -2.00 -5.43
C SER A 95 -21.66 -1.04 -4.88
N GLY A 96 -21.55 -0.92 -3.56
CA GLY A 96 -20.52 -0.10 -2.91
C GLY A 96 -19.11 -0.62 -3.20
N PHE A 97 -18.90 -1.92 -3.05
CA PHE A 97 -17.62 -2.57 -3.38
C PHE A 97 -17.27 -2.47 -4.86
N GLU A 98 -18.23 -2.69 -5.77
CA GLU A 98 -18.01 -2.55 -7.22
C GLU A 98 -17.64 -1.10 -7.60
N SER A 99 -18.30 -0.11 -6.99
CA SER A 99 -17.94 1.30 -7.16
C SER A 99 -16.50 1.58 -6.69
N LEU A 100 -16.11 1.05 -5.52
CA LEU A 100 -14.76 1.19 -5.00
C LEU A 100 -13.72 0.50 -5.89
N TYR A 101 -14.07 -0.66 -6.47
CA TYR A 101 -13.21 -1.40 -7.40
C TYR A 101 -12.78 -0.54 -8.59
N GLN A 102 -13.72 0.24 -9.14
CA GLN A 102 -13.47 1.13 -10.28
C GLN A 102 -12.60 2.34 -9.93
N LYS A 103 -12.53 2.73 -8.65
CA LYS A 103 -11.77 3.90 -8.18
C LYS A 103 -10.30 3.62 -7.85
N THR A 104 -9.92 2.34 -7.75
CA THR A 104 -8.59 1.94 -7.31
C THR A 104 -7.90 1.08 -8.36
N ASP A 105 -6.59 1.32 -8.57
CA ASP A 105 -5.71 0.46 -9.36
C ASP A 105 -4.79 -0.41 -8.46
N ASP A 106 -4.91 -0.29 -7.13
CA ASP A 106 -4.10 -1.11 -6.23
C ASP A 106 -4.62 -2.55 -6.26
N ILE A 107 -3.81 -3.44 -6.83
CA ILE A 107 -4.13 -4.86 -6.99
C ILE A 107 -4.52 -5.54 -5.68
N LYS A 108 -3.92 -5.16 -4.55
CA LYS A 108 -4.22 -5.76 -3.25
C LYS A 108 -5.59 -5.32 -2.74
N VAL A 109 -5.91 -4.05 -2.95
CA VAL A 109 -7.24 -3.53 -2.63
C VAL A 109 -8.30 -4.18 -3.51
N ARG A 110 -8.03 -4.33 -4.83
CA ARG A 110 -8.92 -5.06 -5.74
C ARG A 110 -9.15 -6.51 -5.29
N GLN A 111 -8.10 -7.23 -4.90
CA GLN A 111 -8.22 -8.59 -4.35
C GLN A 111 -9.15 -8.63 -3.12
N ILE A 112 -8.98 -7.71 -2.17
CA ILE A 112 -9.83 -7.63 -0.97
C ILE A 112 -11.28 -7.32 -1.34
N ILE A 113 -11.50 -6.35 -2.22
CA ILE A 113 -12.84 -5.97 -2.70
C ILE A 113 -13.52 -7.18 -3.37
N THR A 114 -12.84 -7.86 -4.30
CA THR A 114 -13.40 -9.02 -5.00
C THR A 114 -13.71 -10.16 -4.04
N ALA A 115 -12.91 -10.36 -3.00
CA ALA A 115 -13.22 -11.31 -1.92
C ALA A 115 -14.52 -10.96 -1.18
N TYR A 116 -14.71 -9.69 -0.80
CA TYR A 116 -15.95 -9.23 -0.19
C TYR A 116 -17.15 -9.37 -1.13
N VAL A 117 -17.00 -9.04 -2.40
CA VAL A 117 -18.06 -9.18 -3.42
C VAL A 117 -18.46 -10.65 -3.55
N ALA A 118 -17.51 -11.57 -3.74
CA ALA A 118 -17.78 -12.99 -3.84
C ALA A 118 -18.52 -13.52 -2.59
N ASN A 119 -18.07 -13.14 -1.39
CA ASN A 119 -18.72 -13.58 -0.16
C ASN A 119 -20.10 -12.92 0.07
N SER A 120 -20.30 -11.70 -0.40
CA SER A 120 -21.60 -11.01 -0.37
C SER A 120 -22.59 -11.69 -1.31
N TYR A 121 -22.17 -12.10 -2.51
CA TYR A 121 -23.00 -12.92 -3.40
C TYR A 121 -23.36 -14.28 -2.76
N ILE A 122 -22.42 -14.91 -2.05
CA ILE A 122 -22.71 -16.14 -1.28
C ILE A 122 -23.81 -15.88 -0.23
N ALA A 123 -23.69 -14.80 0.53
CA ALA A 123 -24.66 -14.45 1.56
C ALA A 123 -26.03 -14.04 1.00
N ALA A 124 -26.06 -13.45 -0.20
CA ALA A 124 -27.27 -13.15 -0.95
C ALA A 124 -27.93 -14.37 -1.59
N GLY A 125 -27.25 -15.53 -1.63
CA GLY A 125 -27.74 -16.73 -2.32
C GLY A 125 -27.48 -16.71 -3.84
N GLU A 126 -26.74 -15.73 -4.35
CA GLU A 126 -26.42 -15.57 -5.77
C GLU A 126 -25.17 -16.39 -6.15
N TYR A 127 -25.29 -17.71 -6.07
CA TYR A 127 -24.14 -18.62 -6.15
C TYR A 127 -23.37 -18.56 -7.48
N ASP A 128 -24.06 -18.34 -8.61
CA ASP A 128 -23.40 -18.21 -9.92
C ASP A 128 -22.52 -16.95 -10.00
N ALA A 129 -23.00 -15.83 -9.45
CA ALA A 129 -22.23 -14.59 -9.38
C ALA A 129 -21.04 -14.74 -8.40
N ALA A 130 -21.25 -15.42 -7.27
CA ALA A 130 -20.18 -15.75 -6.33
C ALA A 130 -19.06 -16.59 -6.97
N ILE A 131 -19.41 -17.59 -7.77
CA ILE A 131 -18.44 -18.43 -8.50
C ILE A 131 -17.61 -17.58 -9.46
N GLY A 132 -18.26 -16.70 -10.24
CA GLY A 132 -17.58 -15.78 -11.15
C GLY A 132 -16.62 -14.83 -10.42
N ALA A 133 -17.09 -14.17 -9.35
CA ALA A 133 -16.24 -13.28 -8.55
C ALA A 133 -15.07 -14.03 -7.89
N ALA A 134 -15.27 -15.27 -7.44
CA ALA A 134 -14.20 -16.11 -6.92
C ALA A 134 -13.16 -16.48 -8.00
N GLN A 135 -13.59 -16.75 -9.23
CA GLN A 135 -12.67 -16.97 -10.36
C GLN A 135 -11.87 -15.71 -10.71
N ASP A 136 -12.52 -14.54 -10.70
CA ASP A 136 -11.83 -13.26 -10.90
C ASP A 136 -10.79 -13.04 -9.80
N LEU A 137 -11.12 -13.35 -8.55
CA LEU A 137 -10.17 -13.26 -7.45
C LEU A 137 -8.99 -14.21 -7.64
N GLU A 138 -9.22 -15.45 -8.07
CA GLU A 138 -8.17 -16.42 -8.35
C GLU A 138 -7.18 -15.89 -9.39
N GLN A 139 -7.70 -15.28 -10.47
CA GLN A 139 -6.86 -14.63 -11.49
C GLN A 139 -6.08 -13.44 -10.93
N LEU A 140 -6.72 -12.59 -10.13
CA LEU A 140 -6.08 -11.44 -9.48
C LEU A 140 -5.01 -11.88 -8.47
N ALA A 141 -5.15 -13.07 -7.88
CA ALA A 141 -4.31 -13.61 -6.82
C ALA A 141 -3.26 -14.63 -7.29
N ALA A 142 -2.99 -14.72 -8.60
CA ALA A 142 -2.08 -15.72 -9.16
C ALA A 142 -0.66 -15.71 -8.54
N ASP A 143 -0.22 -14.58 -7.99
CA ASP A 143 1.08 -14.41 -7.32
C ASP A 143 1.03 -14.54 -5.78
N ARG A 144 -0.15 -14.81 -5.22
CA ARG A 144 -0.44 -14.83 -3.77
C ARG A 144 -1.15 -16.13 -3.40
N PRO A 145 -0.39 -17.20 -3.07
CA PRO A 145 -0.95 -18.52 -2.80
C PRO A 145 -2.06 -18.53 -1.76
N GLU A 146 -1.96 -17.71 -0.70
CA GLU A 146 -2.98 -17.65 0.34
C GLU A 146 -4.28 -17.01 -0.16
N MET A 147 -4.17 -15.98 -1.02
CA MET A 147 -5.35 -15.32 -1.59
C MET A 147 -6.00 -16.18 -2.69
N ALA A 148 -5.20 -16.90 -3.48
CA ALA A 148 -5.69 -17.89 -4.44
C ALA A 148 -6.39 -19.06 -3.72
N ALA A 149 -5.81 -19.56 -2.62
CA ALA A 149 -6.45 -20.56 -1.77
C ALA A 149 -7.80 -20.06 -1.22
N PHE A 150 -7.87 -18.78 -0.83
CA PHE A 150 -9.12 -18.20 -0.36
C PHE A 150 -10.18 -18.08 -1.48
N ALA A 151 -9.76 -17.69 -2.68
CA ALA A 151 -10.64 -17.67 -3.85
C ALA A 151 -11.25 -19.05 -4.13
N LEU A 152 -10.42 -20.10 -4.09
CA LEU A 152 -10.87 -21.48 -4.25
C LEU A 152 -11.84 -21.92 -3.13
N TYR A 153 -11.58 -21.51 -1.90
CA TYR A 153 -12.50 -21.76 -0.79
C TYR A 153 -13.86 -21.08 -1.00
N LEU A 154 -13.89 -19.81 -1.40
CA LEU A 154 -15.15 -19.11 -1.72
C LEU A 154 -15.91 -19.79 -2.85
N ARG A 155 -15.20 -20.21 -3.90
CA ARG A 155 -15.78 -20.97 -5.01
C ARG A 155 -16.36 -22.30 -4.54
N GLY A 156 -15.63 -23.03 -3.69
CA GLY A 156 -16.09 -24.28 -3.10
C GLY A 156 -17.36 -24.10 -2.27
N LYS A 157 -17.41 -23.04 -1.45
CA LYS A 157 -18.59 -22.67 -0.66
C LYS A 157 -19.79 -22.33 -1.51
N ALA A 158 -19.58 -21.59 -2.61
CA ALA A 158 -20.65 -21.28 -3.56
C ALA A 158 -21.18 -22.55 -4.26
N TYR A 159 -20.30 -23.47 -4.69
CA TYR A 159 -20.70 -24.75 -5.24
C TYR A 159 -21.48 -25.62 -4.24
N GLU A 160 -21.00 -25.70 -3.00
CA GLU A 160 -21.65 -26.47 -1.94
C GLU A 160 -23.08 -25.99 -1.69
N LEU A 161 -23.26 -24.67 -1.53
CA LEU A 161 -24.57 -24.06 -1.28
C LEU A 161 -25.50 -24.17 -2.51
N ARG A 162 -24.94 -24.29 -3.71
CA ARG A 162 -25.68 -24.59 -4.94
C ARG A 162 -26.02 -26.09 -5.09
N GLY A 163 -25.49 -26.97 -4.23
CA GLY A 163 -25.68 -28.41 -4.28
C GLY A 163 -24.69 -29.16 -5.20
N GLN A 164 -23.67 -28.48 -5.72
CA GLN A 164 -22.62 -29.03 -6.58
C GLN A 164 -21.47 -29.60 -5.73
N VAL A 165 -21.74 -30.70 -5.04
CA VAL A 165 -20.86 -31.25 -3.99
C VAL A 165 -19.49 -31.70 -4.54
N ALA A 166 -19.44 -32.25 -5.76
CA ALA A 166 -18.19 -32.73 -6.35
C ALA A 166 -17.24 -31.57 -6.66
N GLU A 167 -17.77 -30.52 -7.27
CA GLU A 167 -17.05 -29.28 -7.60
C GLU A 167 -16.62 -28.54 -6.34
N ALA A 168 -17.46 -28.54 -5.30
CA ALA A 168 -17.11 -28.00 -3.99
C ALA A 168 -15.91 -28.75 -3.37
N GLN A 169 -15.97 -30.09 -3.38
CA GLN A 169 -14.89 -30.92 -2.83
C GLN A 169 -13.57 -30.70 -3.57
N GLU A 170 -13.60 -30.63 -4.90
CA GLU A 170 -12.42 -30.33 -5.71
C GLU A 170 -11.83 -28.96 -5.34
N ALA A 171 -12.66 -27.92 -5.28
CA ALA A 171 -12.22 -26.57 -4.95
C ALA A 171 -11.62 -26.48 -3.53
N TYR A 172 -12.22 -27.15 -2.54
CA TYR A 172 -11.67 -27.22 -1.19
C TYR A 172 -10.36 -27.98 -1.11
N GLN A 173 -10.22 -29.08 -1.85
CA GLN A 173 -8.97 -29.82 -1.92
C GLN A 173 -7.86 -28.98 -2.55
N SER A 174 -8.14 -28.27 -3.64
CA SER A 174 -7.18 -27.35 -4.26
C SER A 174 -6.81 -26.19 -3.32
N ALA A 175 -7.77 -25.63 -2.58
CA ALA A 175 -7.50 -24.60 -1.57
C ALA A 175 -6.53 -25.09 -0.49
N ALA A 176 -6.77 -26.29 0.05
CA ALA A 176 -5.93 -26.89 1.08
C ALA A 176 -4.52 -27.25 0.60
N GLN A 177 -4.35 -27.56 -0.69
CA GLN A 177 -3.03 -27.78 -1.30
C GLN A 177 -2.23 -26.49 -1.43
N LEU A 178 -2.88 -25.35 -1.68
CA LEU A 178 -2.21 -24.05 -1.83
C LEU A 178 -1.86 -23.41 -0.49
N SER A 179 -2.75 -23.51 0.51
CA SER A 179 -2.51 -22.98 1.84
C SER A 179 -3.06 -23.93 2.91
N PRO A 180 -2.20 -24.57 3.71
CA PRO A 180 -2.63 -25.40 4.83
C PRO A 180 -3.18 -24.61 6.03
N ASN A 181 -3.00 -23.28 6.05
CA ASN A 181 -3.33 -22.44 7.20
C ASN A 181 -4.79 -21.91 7.11
N PRO A 182 -5.47 -21.65 8.24
CA PRO A 182 -6.87 -21.27 8.23
C PRO A 182 -7.07 -19.91 7.55
N LEU A 183 -7.81 -19.93 6.45
CA LEU A 183 -8.04 -18.81 5.54
C LEU A 183 -8.68 -17.57 6.18
N GLY A 184 -9.40 -17.74 7.30
CA GLY A 184 -10.04 -16.64 8.03
C GLY A 184 -9.04 -15.67 8.69
N GLU A 185 -7.96 -16.20 9.28
CA GLU A 185 -6.92 -15.39 9.92
C GLU A 185 -6.12 -14.58 8.87
N PHE A 186 -5.98 -15.13 7.67
CA PHE A 186 -5.31 -14.47 6.56
C PHE A 186 -6.05 -13.22 6.06
N LEU A 187 -7.38 -13.26 5.94
CA LEU A 187 -8.17 -12.10 5.50
C LEU A 187 -8.12 -10.96 6.51
N GLU A 188 -8.28 -11.27 7.80
CA GLU A 188 -8.18 -10.26 8.86
C GLU A 188 -6.78 -9.63 8.88
N ALA A 189 -5.75 -10.45 8.71
CA ALA A 189 -4.37 -9.97 8.60
C ALA A 189 -4.12 -9.11 7.36
N GLU A 190 -4.55 -9.52 6.16
CA GLU A 190 -4.37 -8.72 4.94
C GLU A 190 -5.23 -7.45 4.97
N PHE A 191 -6.44 -7.47 5.53
CA PHE A 191 -7.24 -6.26 5.74
C PHE A 191 -6.53 -5.30 6.69
N LYS A 192 -6.05 -5.76 7.85
CA LYS A 192 -5.27 -4.96 8.80
C LYS A 192 -4.01 -4.40 8.14
N ARG A 193 -3.35 -5.17 7.28
CA ARG A 193 -2.15 -4.76 6.54
C ARG A 193 -2.45 -3.75 5.43
N ALA A 194 -3.55 -3.92 4.70
CA ALA A 194 -3.97 -3.04 3.62
C ALA A 194 -4.54 -1.71 4.16
N SER A 195 -5.23 -1.77 5.29
CA SER A 195 -5.79 -0.62 6.00
C SER A 195 -4.76 0.12 6.85
N ALA A 196 -3.62 -0.49 7.19
CA ALA A 196 -2.52 0.17 7.86
C ALA A 196 -1.86 1.19 6.92
N PRO A 197 -1.55 2.41 7.40
CA PRO A 197 -0.77 3.35 6.61
C PRO A 197 0.56 2.68 6.23
N ARG A 198 0.97 2.77 4.95
CA ARG A 198 2.27 2.26 4.50
C ARG A 198 3.38 3.08 5.16
N VAL A 199 3.71 2.75 6.40
CA VAL A 199 4.87 3.27 7.10
C VAL A 199 6.09 2.69 6.37
N PRO A 200 6.93 3.51 5.70
CA PRO A 200 8.14 3.01 5.07
C PRO A 200 8.98 2.25 6.11
N PRO A 201 9.70 1.17 5.75
CA PRO A 201 10.49 0.38 6.69
C PRO A 201 11.43 1.22 7.58
N GLN A 202 11.85 2.37 7.07
CA GLN A 202 12.73 3.32 7.74
C GLN A 202 12.06 4.07 8.92
N ILE A 203 10.72 4.15 8.95
CA ILE A 203 9.95 4.79 10.02
C ILE A 203 9.45 3.73 11.04
N ALA A 204 9.20 2.49 10.61
CA ALA A 204 8.82 1.39 11.51
C ALA A 204 9.91 1.09 12.56
N ALA A 205 11.19 1.24 12.19
CA ALA A 205 12.31 1.10 13.12
C ALA A 205 12.36 2.20 14.21
N ARG A 206 11.74 3.37 13.98
CA ARG A 206 11.64 4.42 15.02
C ARG A 206 10.50 4.14 16.00
N TYR A 207 9.37 3.63 15.52
CA TYR A 207 8.23 3.30 16.38
C TYR A 207 8.47 2.10 17.31
N LEU A 208 9.34 1.17 16.93
CA LEU A 208 9.71 0.02 17.77
C LEU A 208 10.91 0.30 18.70
N ALA A 209 11.53 1.48 18.59
CA ALA A 209 12.73 1.85 19.36
C ALA A 209 12.48 2.88 20.47
N GLU A 210 11.27 3.42 20.58
CA GLU A 210 10.90 4.25 21.73
C GLU A 210 10.20 3.37 22.78
N PRO A 211 10.87 3.00 23.89
CA PRO A 211 10.14 2.49 25.03
C PRO A 211 9.20 3.61 25.49
N GLU A 212 7.92 3.26 25.55
CA GLU A 212 6.84 4.02 26.15
C GLU A 212 7.35 4.58 27.49
N LYS A 213 7.70 5.87 27.51
CA LYS A 213 7.94 6.58 28.77
C LYS A 213 6.57 6.72 29.40
N THR A 214 6.24 5.75 30.24
CA THR A 214 5.10 5.83 31.13
C THR A 214 5.27 7.08 31.99
N ASP A 215 4.29 7.97 31.89
CA ASP A 215 4.19 9.22 32.65
C ASP A 215 3.76 8.90 34.10
N SER A 216 4.53 8.02 34.76
CA SER A 216 4.32 7.57 36.14
C SER A 216 5.14 8.39 37.14
N ASP A 217 5.92 9.37 36.70
CA ASP A 217 6.76 10.21 37.57
C ASP A 217 6.44 11.71 37.38
N ALA A 218 5.18 12.08 37.58
CA ALA A 218 4.80 13.47 37.79
C ALA A 218 3.84 13.59 38.99
N LYS A 219 4.46 13.55 40.19
CA LYS A 219 4.08 14.19 41.46
C LYS A 219 2.61 14.22 41.89
#